data_AF-A0A963Z689-F1
#
_entry.id   AF-A0A963Z689-F1
#
_cell.length_a   1.000
_cell.length_b   1.000
_cell.length_c   1.000
_cell.angle_alpha   90.00
_cell.angle_beta   90.00
_cell.angle_gamma   90.00
#
_symmetry.space_group_name_H-M   'P 1'
#
loop_
_entity.id
_entity.type
_entity.pdbx_description
1 polymer ?
#
loop_
_entity_poly.entity_id
_entity_poly.type
_entity_poly.pdbx_seq_one_letter_code
_entity_poly.pdbx_strand_id
1 'polypeptide(L)'
;MPRHAVSDMHGEAVRTVKHCPPFVDAMSHGFTIPLPCDVMVEQGQMTWHWDLPGLAAQHHPKSPISFHHPAQVEGTPLWSPDQVIVKFNSFWTVELPDKFSLFAMHPANRADLPFRLLSGLVDADRFHDVGILFPAVWLDPDFSGTLPRGTPIAQCIPVQREAFSLDYAPMTKAETAQYDETAQKLLTQSGVYRKDFRAARSGGGTAVEDSAEG
;
A
#
# COMPACT_ATOMS: atom_id res chain seq x y z
N MET A 1 -12.78 11.29 -1.44
CA MET A 1 -13.87 10.41 -0.95
C MET A 1 -14.79 11.18 0.01
N PRO A 2 -16.11 11.25 -0.27
CA PRO A 2 -17.10 11.86 0.61
C PRO A 2 -17.33 11.00 1.88
N ARG A 3 -17.87 11.60 2.95
CA ARG A 3 -18.19 10.91 4.22
C ARG A 3 -19.48 10.05 4.11
N HIS A 4 -20.45 10.53 3.34
CA HIS A 4 -21.71 9.85 3.08
C HIS A 4 -21.98 9.79 1.57
N ALA A 5 -22.74 8.79 1.14
CA ALA A 5 -23.26 8.64 -0.22
C ALA A 5 -24.74 8.24 -0.13
N VAL A 6 -25.57 8.68 -1.07
CA VAL A 6 -26.98 8.29 -1.13
C VAL A 6 -27.05 6.88 -1.69
N SER A 7 -27.77 5.98 -1.03
CA SER A 7 -28.06 4.65 -1.56
C SER A 7 -29.32 4.73 -2.43
N ASP A 8 -29.18 4.47 -3.72
CA ASP A 8 -30.32 4.42 -4.66
C ASP A 8 -31.34 3.33 -4.27
N MET A 9 -30.91 2.28 -3.57
CA MET A 9 -31.74 1.17 -3.10
C MET A 9 -32.58 1.51 -1.86
N HIS A 10 -32.13 2.47 -1.04
CA HIS A 10 -32.74 2.78 0.25
C HIS A 10 -33.22 4.23 0.38
N GLY A 11 -32.87 5.10 -0.58
CA GLY A 11 -33.19 6.53 -0.54
C GLY A 11 -32.50 7.31 0.60
N GLU A 12 -31.61 6.65 1.36
CA GLU A 12 -30.99 7.18 2.56
C GLU A 12 -29.47 7.37 2.38
N ALA A 13 -28.90 8.29 3.17
CA ALA A 13 -27.47 8.52 3.21
C ALA A 13 -26.75 7.41 3.97
N VAL A 14 -25.91 6.64 3.27
CA VAL A 14 -25.08 5.57 3.83
C VAL A 14 -23.65 6.08 4.06
N ARG A 15 -23.03 5.65 5.16
CA ARG A 15 -21.62 5.95 5.46
C ARG A 15 -20.71 5.25 4.46
N THR A 16 -19.73 5.98 3.93
CA THR A 16 -18.77 5.39 2.98
C THR A 16 -17.64 4.68 3.71
N VAL A 17 -16.78 3.98 2.95
CA VAL A 17 -15.55 3.33 3.45
C VAL A 17 -14.61 4.29 4.18
N LYS A 18 -14.77 5.61 4.02
CA LYS A 18 -14.04 6.63 4.80
C LYS A 18 -14.24 6.49 6.31
N HIS A 19 -15.35 5.88 6.73
CA HIS A 19 -15.64 5.59 8.13
C HIS A 19 -15.16 4.22 8.60
N CYS A 20 -14.60 3.38 7.72
CA CYS A 20 -14.05 2.07 8.07
C CYS A 20 -12.61 2.24 8.59
N PRO A 21 -12.37 2.14 9.92
CA PRO A 21 -11.03 2.38 10.45
C PRO A 21 -9.96 1.41 9.90
N PRO A 22 -10.22 0.09 9.74
CA PRO A 22 -9.25 -0.81 9.13
C PRO A 22 -8.81 -0.39 7.72
N PHE A 23 -9.71 0.17 6.91
CA PHE A 23 -9.39 0.64 5.57
C PHE A 23 -8.41 1.81 5.60
N VAL A 24 -8.70 2.83 6.42
CA VAL A 24 -7.83 4.01 6.56
C VAL A 24 -6.51 3.63 7.21
N ASP A 25 -6.54 2.79 8.25
CA ASP A 25 -5.35 2.30 8.94
C ASP A 25 -4.41 1.61 7.95
N ALA A 26 -4.94 0.71 7.12
CA ALA A 26 -4.16 0.03 6.08
C ALA A 26 -3.52 1.01 5.10
N MET A 27 -4.24 2.05 4.64
CA MET A 27 -3.68 3.06 3.72
C MET A 27 -2.58 3.91 4.35
N SER A 28 -2.63 4.11 5.68
CA SER A 28 -1.65 4.91 6.43
C SER A 28 -0.54 4.10 7.08
N HIS A 29 -0.54 2.78 6.94
CA HIS A 29 0.41 1.91 7.63
C HIS A 29 1.77 1.87 6.93
N GLY A 30 2.84 1.80 7.72
CA GLY A 30 4.20 1.84 7.17
C GLY A 30 4.53 3.20 6.56
N PHE A 31 5.27 3.20 5.46
CA PHE A 31 5.60 4.40 4.68
C PHE A 31 5.44 4.11 3.18
N THR A 32 5.51 5.14 2.35
CA THR A 32 5.35 5.00 0.89
C THR A 32 6.59 5.49 0.16
N ILE A 33 7.02 4.75 -0.85
CA ILE A 33 8.01 5.20 -1.82
C ILE A 33 7.27 5.93 -2.96
N PRO A 34 7.49 7.24 -3.13
CA PRO A 34 6.90 8.00 -4.23
C PRO A 34 7.71 7.88 -5.52
N LEU A 35 7.05 8.09 -6.64
CA LEU A 35 7.71 8.31 -7.93
C LEU A 35 8.52 9.62 -7.87
N PRO A 36 9.81 9.63 -8.26
CA PRO A 36 10.68 10.78 -8.02
C PRO A 36 10.49 11.93 -9.01
N CYS A 37 9.96 11.66 -10.20
CA CYS A 37 9.69 12.64 -11.26
C CYS A 37 8.44 12.27 -12.04
N ASP A 38 7.96 13.18 -12.88
CA ASP A 38 6.84 12.90 -13.78
C ASP A 38 7.27 11.90 -14.86
N VAL A 39 6.42 10.89 -15.12
CA VAL A 39 6.62 9.93 -16.21
C VAL A 39 5.44 10.04 -17.16
N MET A 40 5.71 10.45 -18.40
CA MET A 40 4.72 10.50 -19.47
C MET A 40 4.64 9.15 -20.16
N VAL A 41 3.42 8.65 -20.34
CA VAL A 41 3.12 7.42 -21.05
C VAL A 41 2.30 7.77 -22.28
N GLU A 42 2.79 7.41 -23.46
CA GLU A 42 2.12 7.64 -24.73
C GLU A 42 2.44 6.49 -25.69
N GLN A 43 1.41 5.87 -26.27
CA GLN A 43 1.57 4.77 -27.25
C GLN A 43 2.48 3.63 -26.75
N GLY A 44 2.33 3.26 -25.46
CA GLY A 44 3.15 2.21 -24.82
C GLY A 44 4.60 2.61 -24.52
N GLN A 45 5.01 3.85 -24.81
CA GLN A 45 6.32 4.37 -24.45
C GLN A 45 6.25 5.15 -23.15
N MET A 46 7.23 4.95 -22.27
CA MET A 46 7.38 5.73 -21.04
C MET A 46 8.59 6.65 -21.19
N THR A 47 8.37 7.95 -20.99
CA THR A 47 9.39 8.99 -21.08
C THR A 47 9.36 9.86 -19.84
N TRP A 48 10.50 10.43 -19.47
CA TRP A 48 10.61 11.35 -18.34
C TRP A 48 11.65 12.40 -18.67
N HIS A 49 11.42 13.61 -18.19
CA HIS A 49 12.43 14.65 -18.19
C HIS A 49 12.81 14.95 -16.75
N TRP A 50 14.05 14.63 -16.41
CA TRP A 50 14.58 14.87 -15.08
C TRP A 50 16.00 15.41 -15.17
N ASP A 51 16.13 16.71 -14.88
CA ASP A 51 17.42 17.38 -14.78
C ASP A 51 18.10 17.00 -13.46
N LEU A 52 18.77 15.85 -13.47
CA LEU A 52 19.53 15.35 -12.34
C LEU A 52 20.88 16.06 -12.27
N PRO A 53 21.26 16.63 -11.11
CA PRO A 53 22.62 17.09 -10.91
C PRO A 53 23.58 15.88 -10.96
N GLY A 54 24.88 16.16 -11.09
CA GLY A 54 25.91 15.12 -11.01
C GLY A 54 25.72 14.26 -9.76
N LEU A 55 25.48 12.96 -9.95
CA LEU A 55 25.21 12.04 -8.86
C LEU A 55 26.47 11.79 -8.05
N ALA A 56 26.37 11.92 -6.72
CA ALA A 56 27.49 11.65 -5.80
C ALA A 56 27.91 10.17 -5.84
N ALA A 57 26.93 9.26 -5.99
CA ALA A 57 27.16 7.84 -6.16
C ALA A 57 27.04 7.45 -7.65
N GLN A 58 28.13 6.94 -8.24
CA GLN A 58 28.23 6.65 -9.67
C GLN A 58 27.21 5.64 -10.18
N HIS A 59 26.84 4.66 -9.33
CA HIS A 59 25.91 3.58 -9.66
C HIS A 59 24.46 3.89 -9.23
N HIS A 60 24.19 5.09 -8.72
CA HIS A 60 22.83 5.47 -8.37
C HIS A 60 21.95 5.48 -9.63
N PRO A 61 20.70 4.96 -9.57
CA PRO A 61 19.79 5.00 -10.71
C PRO A 61 19.66 6.42 -11.28
N LYS A 62 19.68 6.51 -12.62
CA LYS A 62 19.45 7.76 -13.38
C LYS A 62 18.04 7.83 -13.98
N SER A 63 17.32 6.73 -13.91
CA SER A 63 15.97 6.58 -14.44
C SER A 63 15.01 6.21 -13.31
N PRO A 64 13.78 6.75 -13.27
CA PRO A 64 12.73 6.31 -12.35
C PRO A 64 12.29 4.86 -12.63
N ILE A 65 12.47 4.38 -13.86
CA ILE A 65 11.92 3.11 -14.33
C ILE A 65 12.96 2.32 -15.13
N SER A 66 12.96 1.01 -14.99
CA SER A 66 13.65 0.07 -15.87
C SER A 66 12.67 -1.01 -16.35
N PHE A 67 12.98 -1.61 -17.50
CA PHE A 67 12.15 -2.66 -18.12
C PHE A 67 12.87 -4.00 -18.08
N HIS A 68 12.11 -5.07 -17.93
CA HIS A 68 12.62 -6.43 -18.08
C HIS A 68 11.93 -7.17 -19.22
N HIS A 69 12.65 -8.14 -19.80
CA HIS A 69 12.09 -9.05 -20.78
C HIS A 69 11.00 -9.93 -20.11
N PRO A 70 9.82 -10.11 -20.72
CA PRO A 70 8.70 -10.90 -20.15
C PRO A 70 9.07 -12.33 -19.74
N ALA A 71 10.11 -12.90 -20.35
CA ALA A 71 10.64 -14.22 -20.01
C ALA A 71 11.01 -14.41 -18.51
N GLN A 72 11.25 -13.33 -17.76
CA GLN A 72 11.56 -13.44 -16.33
C GLN A 72 10.40 -13.94 -15.47
N VAL A 73 9.16 -13.85 -15.96
CA VAL A 73 7.97 -14.32 -15.23
C VAL A 73 7.31 -15.52 -15.91
N GLU A 74 7.94 -16.09 -16.94
CA GLU A 74 7.42 -17.25 -17.67
C GLU A 74 7.16 -18.44 -16.75
N GLY A 75 6.01 -19.10 -16.95
CA GLY A 75 5.57 -20.21 -16.10
C GLY A 75 4.93 -19.80 -14.76
N THR A 76 4.84 -18.50 -14.46
CA THR A 76 4.09 -17.98 -13.31
C THR A 76 2.70 -17.49 -13.73
N PRO A 77 1.72 -17.37 -12.80
CA PRO A 77 0.43 -16.73 -13.08
C PRO A 77 0.51 -15.25 -13.51
N LEU A 78 1.70 -14.64 -13.45
CA LEU A 78 1.94 -13.25 -13.86
C LEU A 78 2.36 -13.15 -15.35
N TRP A 79 2.56 -14.28 -16.02
CA TRP A 79 2.95 -14.29 -17.43
C TRP A 79 1.74 -14.12 -18.35
N SER A 80 1.87 -13.20 -19.30
CA SER A 80 1.05 -13.12 -20.50
C SER A 80 1.91 -12.61 -21.65
N PRO A 81 1.65 -13.02 -22.92
CA PRO A 81 2.44 -12.59 -24.08
C PRO A 81 2.54 -11.07 -24.22
N ASP A 82 1.48 -10.35 -23.83
CA ASP A 82 1.37 -8.89 -23.92
C ASP A 82 1.69 -8.18 -22.59
N GLN A 83 2.15 -8.92 -21.57
CA GLN A 83 2.40 -8.37 -20.25
C GLN A 83 3.69 -7.55 -20.21
N VAL A 84 3.56 -6.27 -19.90
CA VAL A 84 4.70 -5.41 -19.59
C VAL A 84 5.00 -5.48 -18.09
N ILE A 85 6.24 -5.85 -17.75
CA ILE A 85 6.78 -5.76 -16.39
C ILE A 85 7.67 -4.52 -16.29
N VAL A 86 7.24 -3.59 -15.47
CA VAL A 86 7.91 -2.32 -15.19
C VAL A 86 8.60 -2.45 -13.84
N LYS A 87 9.85 -2.00 -13.70
CA LYS A 87 10.51 -1.90 -12.40
C LYS A 87 10.72 -0.45 -12.06
N PHE A 88 10.10 0.00 -10.98
CA PHE A 88 10.38 1.32 -10.43
C PHE A 88 11.67 1.25 -9.62
N ASN A 89 12.63 2.09 -9.97
CA ASN A 89 13.90 2.18 -9.27
C ASN A 89 13.72 3.05 -8.04
N SER A 90 14.08 2.55 -6.85
CA SER A 90 14.12 3.39 -5.65
C SER A 90 15.28 4.37 -5.70
N PHE A 91 15.01 5.61 -5.32
CA PHE A 91 16.00 6.65 -5.06
C PHE A 91 16.31 6.78 -3.55
N TRP A 92 15.84 5.80 -2.78
CA TRP A 92 15.98 5.70 -1.34
C TRP A 92 16.62 4.36 -0.98
N THR A 93 17.59 4.40 -0.08
CA THR A 93 18.00 3.25 0.73
C THR A 93 17.08 3.11 1.93
N VAL A 94 16.89 1.89 2.41
CA VAL A 94 16.06 1.60 3.59
C VAL A 94 16.82 0.64 4.48
N GLU A 95 17.07 1.05 5.71
CA GLU A 95 17.67 0.24 6.76
C GLU A 95 16.60 -0.04 7.83
N LEU A 96 16.48 -1.30 8.26
CA LEU A 96 15.58 -1.71 9.34
C LEU A 96 16.37 -2.29 10.51
N PRO A 97 15.79 -2.32 11.74
CA PRO A 97 16.40 -3.00 12.86
C PRO A 97 16.64 -4.49 12.59
N ASP A 98 17.60 -5.08 13.30
CA ASP A 98 17.91 -6.52 13.23
C ASP A 98 16.64 -7.37 13.32
N LYS A 99 16.55 -8.39 12.47
CA LYS A 99 15.42 -9.34 12.36
C LYS A 99 14.13 -8.76 11.78
N PHE A 100 14.18 -7.61 11.12
CA PHE A 100 13.05 -7.09 10.35
C PHE A 100 13.28 -7.26 8.84
N SER A 101 12.22 -7.63 8.14
CA SER A 101 12.12 -7.50 6.69
C SER A 101 11.23 -6.32 6.33
N LEU A 102 11.47 -5.70 5.19
CA LEU A 102 10.58 -4.76 4.56
C LEU A 102 9.61 -5.53 3.67
N PHE A 103 8.33 -5.52 4.02
CA PHE A 103 7.27 -5.97 3.13
C PHE A 103 6.86 -4.82 2.23
N ALA A 104 7.33 -4.86 0.98
CA ALA A 104 6.94 -3.90 -0.06
C ALA A 104 5.74 -4.46 -0.82
N MET A 105 4.66 -3.70 -0.87
CA MET A 105 3.42 -4.09 -1.53
C MET A 105 2.82 -2.93 -2.33
N HIS A 106 1.86 -3.24 -3.18
CA HIS A 106 1.06 -2.21 -3.83
C HIS A 106 0.35 -1.35 -2.78
N PRO A 107 0.29 -0.01 -2.93
CA PRO A 107 -0.38 0.85 -1.97
C PRO A 107 -1.81 0.37 -1.68
N ALA A 108 -2.10 0.13 -0.40
CA ALA A 108 -3.36 -0.44 0.03
C ALA A 108 -4.53 0.39 -0.50
N ASN A 109 -5.52 -0.29 -1.06
CA ASN A 109 -6.76 0.31 -1.58
C ASN A 109 -6.55 1.37 -2.68
N ARG A 110 -5.39 1.41 -3.37
CA ARG A 110 -5.14 2.25 -4.56
C ARG A 110 -5.34 1.46 -5.85
N ALA A 111 -6.59 1.16 -6.18
CA ALA A 111 -6.94 0.45 -7.41
C ALA A 111 -6.95 1.34 -8.67
N ASP A 112 -6.76 2.65 -8.51
CA ASP A 112 -6.82 3.67 -9.55
C ASP A 112 -5.53 3.81 -10.38
N LEU A 113 -4.45 3.14 -9.99
CA LEU A 113 -3.16 3.21 -10.68
C LEU A 113 -3.15 2.29 -11.92
N PRO A 114 -2.50 2.69 -13.03
CA PRO A 114 -2.44 1.87 -14.26
C PRO A 114 -1.49 0.68 -14.14
N PHE A 115 -0.93 0.44 -12.95
CA PHE A 115 -0.04 -0.67 -12.65
C PHE A 115 -0.39 -1.28 -11.29
N ARG A 116 0.05 -2.51 -11.09
CA ARG A 116 0.00 -3.23 -9.82
C ARG A 116 1.39 -3.64 -9.39
N LEU A 117 1.85 -3.16 -8.24
CA LEU A 117 3.10 -3.63 -7.67
C LEU A 117 3.01 -5.13 -7.33
N LEU A 118 4.09 -5.86 -7.63
CA LEU A 118 4.30 -7.19 -7.11
C LEU A 118 4.82 -7.08 -5.68
N SER A 119 4.17 -7.78 -4.76
CA SER A 119 4.59 -7.77 -3.36
C SER A 119 5.88 -8.58 -3.16
N GLY A 120 6.78 -8.08 -2.33
CA GLY A 120 8.04 -8.72 -2.02
C GLY A 120 8.49 -8.47 -0.59
N LEU A 121 9.28 -9.39 -0.05
CA LEU A 121 9.99 -9.24 1.22
C LEU A 121 11.46 -8.98 0.93
N VAL A 122 12.02 -7.95 1.56
CA VAL A 122 13.44 -7.61 1.48
C VAL A 122 14.00 -7.59 2.90
N ASP A 123 15.08 -8.32 3.15
CA ASP A 123 15.77 -8.30 4.43
C ASP A 123 16.57 -7.01 4.57
N ALA A 124 15.86 -5.89 4.76
CA ALA A 124 16.40 -4.53 4.79
C ALA A 124 17.22 -4.21 6.05
N ASP A 125 17.31 -5.14 7.00
CA ASP A 125 18.32 -5.12 8.06
C ASP A 125 19.70 -5.60 7.57
N ARG A 126 19.77 -6.24 6.39
CA ARG A 126 20.98 -6.79 5.77
C ARG A 126 21.25 -6.27 4.36
N PHE A 127 20.20 -5.82 3.66
CA PHE A 127 20.24 -5.30 2.30
C PHE A 127 19.70 -3.86 2.30
N HIS A 128 20.55 -2.91 2.67
CA HIS A 128 20.16 -1.50 2.83
C HIS A 128 21.08 -0.51 2.09
N ASP A 129 22.25 -0.92 1.62
CA ASP A 129 23.24 -0.01 1.01
C ASP A 129 22.86 0.50 -0.38
N VAL A 130 21.87 -0.13 -1.02
CA VAL A 130 21.39 0.23 -2.36
C VAL A 130 19.86 0.27 -2.40
N GLY A 131 19.32 1.02 -3.36
CA GLY A 131 17.89 1.15 -3.55
C GLY A 131 17.22 -0.18 -3.95
N ILE A 132 16.07 -0.45 -3.34
CA ILE A 132 15.22 -1.60 -3.69
C ILE A 132 14.56 -1.34 -5.05
N LEU A 133 14.37 -2.38 -5.85
CA LEU A 133 13.60 -2.30 -7.10
C LEU A 133 12.18 -2.80 -6.86
N PHE A 134 11.19 -2.06 -7.33
CA PHE A 134 9.78 -2.39 -7.15
C PHE A 134 9.16 -2.82 -8.48
N PRO A 135 9.13 -4.13 -8.79
CA PRO A 135 8.50 -4.63 -10.00
C PRO A 135 6.98 -4.49 -9.94
N ALA A 136 6.38 -4.16 -11.07
CA ALA A 136 4.96 -3.97 -11.24
C ALA A 136 4.49 -4.52 -12.59
N VAL A 137 3.27 -5.04 -12.57
CA VAL A 137 2.51 -5.44 -13.75
C VAL A 137 1.80 -4.20 -14.26
N TRP A 138 2.03 -3.84 -15.51
CA TRP A 138 1.23 -2.79 -16.16
C TRP A 138 -0.16 -3.37 -16.48
N LEU A 139 -1.22 -2.70 -16.00
CA LEU A 139 -2.59 -3.19 -16.08
C LEU A 139 -3.39 -2.57 -17.22
N ASP A 140 -3.06 -1.32 -17.57
CA ASP A 140 -3.82 -0.53 -18.55
C ASP A 140 -2.97 -0.28 -19.79
N PRO A 141 -2.98 -1.17 -20.80
CA PRO A 141 -2.16 -1.02 -22.01
C PRO A 141 -2.53 0.22 -22.83
N ASP A 142 -3.74 0.76 -22.66
CA ASP A 142 -4.25 1.93 -23.37
C ASP A 142 -4.02 3.24 -22.62
N PHE A 143 -3.42 3.18 -21.42
CA PHE A 143 -3.11 4.37 -20.63
C PHE A 143 -2.22 5.34 -21.42
N SER A 144 -2.74 6.54 -21.64
CA SER A 144 -2.03 7.67 -22.20
C SER A 144 -2.20 8.86 -21.27
N GLY A 145 -1.09 9.37 -20.74
CA GLY A 145 -1.12 10.41 -19.72
C GLY A 145 0.18 10.52 -18.94
N THR A 146 0.15 11.27 -17.84
CA THR A 146 1.31 11.45 -16.97
C THR A 146 1.07 10.77 -15.63
N LEU A 147 2.02 9.93 -15.21
CA LEU A 147 2.18 9.57 -13.80
C LEU A 147 2.90 10.72 -13.10
N PRO A 148 2.22 11.50 -12.24
CA PRO A 148 2.85 12.63 -11.59
C PRO A 148 3.90 12.18 -10.58
N ARG A 149 4.95 12.97 -10.41
CA ARG A 149 5.86 12.93 -9.26
C ARG A 149 5.06 12.88 -7.97
N GLY A 150 5.48 12.03 -7.04
CA GLY A 150 4.73 11.77 -5.82
C GLY A 150 3.70 10.65 -5.95
N THR A 151 3.46 10.10 -7.15
CA THR A 151 2.62 8.90 -7.32
C THR A 151 3.11 7.80 -6.38
N PRO A 152 2.23 7.22 -5.53
CA PRO A 152 2.64 6.19 -4.58
C PRO A 152 2.96 4.90 -5.35
N ILE A 153 4.23 4.48 -5.34
CA ILE A 153 4.68 3.30 -6.09
C ILE A 153 4.57 2.04 -5.22
N ALA A 154 5.16 2.09 -4.03
CA ALA A 154 5.20 0.98 -3.10
C ALA A 154 4.81 1.47 -1.70
N GLN A 155 3.97 0.71 -1.03
CA GLN A 155 3.77 0.83 0.41
C GLN A 155 4.68 -0.19 1.10
N CYS A 156 5.48 0.30 2.04
CA CYS A 156 6.54 -0.44 2.68
C CYS A 156 6.24 -0.57 4.17
N ILE A 157 6.14 -1.82 4.64
CA ILE A 157 5.75 -2.16 6.00
C ILE A 157 6.89 -2.97 6.65
N PRO A 158 7.52 -2.48 7.73
CA PRO A 158 8.44 -3.29 8.51
C PRO A 158 7.71 -4.46 9.14
N VAL A 159 8.20 -5.68 8.91
CA VAL A 159 7.66 -6.92 9.50
C VAL A 159 8.77 -7.65 10.25
N GLN A 160 8.48 -8.07 11.47
CA GLN A 160 9.42 -8.84 12.27
C GLN A 160 9.48 -10.28 11.74
N ARG A 161 10.69 -10.83 11.58
CA ARG A 161 10.93 -12.24 11.19
C ARG A 161 10.78 -13.18 12.40
N GLU A 162 9.67 -13.05 13.12
CA GLU A 162 9.30 -13.94 14.21
C GLU A 162 8.24 -14.94 13.74
N ALA A 163 8.50 -16.23 13.93
CA ALA A 163 7.56 -17.28 13.57
C ALA A 163 6.53 -17.45 14.69
N PHE A 164 5.25 -17.43 14.34
CA PHE A 164 4.17 -17.72 15.28
C PHE A 164 3.82 -19.21 15.25
N SER A 165 3.60 -19.78 16.44
CA SER A 165 2.88 -21.04 16.57
C SER A 165 1.38 -20.75 16.61
N LEU A 166 0.61 -21.42 15.75
CA LEU A 166 -0.84 -21.25 15.70
C LEU A 166 -1.50 -22.39 16.48
N ASP A 167 -2.35 -22.02 17.43
CA ASP A 167 -3.29 -22.93 18.07
C ASP A 167 -4.69 -22.69 17.49
N TYR A 168 -5.41 -23.78 17.19
CA TYR A 168 -6.75 -23.73 16.64
C TYR A 168 -7.61 -24.84 17.25
N ALA A 169 -8.79 -24.45 17.73
CA ALA A 169 -9.77 -25.35 18.31
C ALA A 169 -11.19 -24.88 17.94
N PRO A 170 -12.19 -25.77 17.97
CA PRO A 170 -13.59 -25.35 17.96
C PRO A 170 -13.86 -24.43 19.15
N MET A 171 -14.70 -23.41 18.95
CA MET A 171 -15.14 -22.55 20.05
C MET A 171 -15.80 -23.38 21.15
N THR A 172 -15.40 -23.12 22.39
CA THR A 172 -16.11 -23.57 23.57
C THR A 172 -17.46 -22.85 23.68
N LYS A 173 -18.37 -23.38 24.51
CA LYS A 173 -19.67 -22.72 24.77
C LYS A 173 -19.51 -21.27 25.27
N ALA A 174 -18.46 -21.00 26.06
CA ALA A 174 -18.18 -19.66 26.56
C ALA A 174 -17.73 -18.71 25.45
N GLU A 175 -16.82 -19.16 24.58
CA GLU A 175 -16.35 -18.37 23.43
C GLU A 175 -17.48 -18.13 22.41
N THR A 176 -18.36 -19.10 22.17
CA THR A 176 -19.55 -18.91 21.33
C THR A 176 -20.48 -17.83 21.92
N ALA A 177 -20.74 -17.85 23.23
CA ALA A 177 -21.56 -16.82 23.86
C ALA A 177 -20.91 -15.42 23.75
N GLN A 178 -19.58 -15.34 23.90
CA GLN A 178 -18.85 -14.08 23.74
C GLN A 178 -18.85 -13.56 22.29
N TYR A 179 -18.75 -14.47 21.32
CA TYR A 179 -18.91 -14.15 19.90
C TYR A 179 -20.28 -13.53 19.65
N ASP A 180 -21.36 -14.16 20.13
CA ASP A 180 -22.74 -13.68 19.92
C ASP A 180 -22.95 -12.30 20.56
N GLU A 181 -22.46 -12.08 21.78
CA GLU A 181 -22.54 -10.78 22.45
C GLU A 181 -21.80 -9.70 21.66
N THR A 182 -20.59 -10.00 21.17
CA THR A 182 -19.78 -9.06 20.40
C THR A 182 -20.42 -8.75 19.05
N ALA A 183 -20.93 -9.77 18.35
CA ALA A 183 -21.63 -9.63 17.08
C ALA A 183 -22.91 -8.79 17.26
N GLN A 184 -23.69 -9.04 18.31
CA GLN A 184 -24.88 -8.27 18.61
C GLN A 184 -24.54 -6.78 18.84
N LYS A 185 -23.48 -6.47 19.59
CA LYS A 185 -23.02 -5.09 19.78
C LYS A 185 -22.64 -4.44 18.44
N LEU A 186 -21.87 -5.14 17.60
CA LEU A 186 -21.44 -4.63 16.29
C LEU A 186 -22.61 -4.39 15.33
N LEU A 187 -23.65 -5.24 15.36
CA LEU A 187 -24.82 -5.14 14.50
C LEU A 187 -25.81 -4.06 14.96
N THR A 188 -25.92 -3.83 16.26
CA THR A 188 -26.92 -2.92 16.84
C THR A 188 -26.40 -1.51 17.11
N GLN A 189 -25.08 -1.33 17.25
CA GLN A 189 -24.48 -0.06 17.64
C GLN A 189 -23.45 0.43 16.62
N SER A 190 -23.47 1.73 16.35
CA SER A 190 -22.54 2.33 15.40
C SER A 190 -21.15 2.56 15.99
N GLY A 191 -20.11 2.14 15.26
CA GLY A 191 -18.72 2.50 15.57
C GLY A 191 -18.09 1.75 16.73
N VAL A 192 -18.69 0.66 17.21
CA VAL A 192 -18.18 -0.20 18.30
C VAL A 192 -16.72 -0.59 18.08
N TYR A 193 -16.36 -1.12 16.90
CA TYR A 193 -14.96 -1.46 16.60
C TYR A 193 -13.99 -0.29 16.84
N ARG A 194 -14.35 0.91 16.39
CA ARG A 194 -13.49 2.10 16.55
C ARG A 194 -13.30 2.49 18.01
N LYS A 195 -14.35 2.38 18.82
CA LYS A 195 -14.38 2.86 20.21
C LYS A 195 -13.75 1.85 21.16
N ASP A 196 -14.08 0.58 20.98
CA ASP A 196 -13.83 -0.45 22.00
C ASP A 196 -12.67 -1.37 21.63
N PHE A 197 -12.36 -1.54 20.33
CA PHE A 197 -11.42 -2.56 19.84
C PHE A 197 -10.20 -2.00 19.10
N ARG A 198 -10.31 -0.83 18.46
CA ARG A 198 -9.21 -0.25 17.69
C ARG A 198 -8.13 0.30 18.61
N ALA A 199 -6.96 -0.32 18.58
CA ALA A 199 -5.77 0.21 19.26
C ALA A 199 -5.37 1.60 18.72
N ALA A 200 -4.77 2.42 19.59
CA ALA A 200 -4.15 3.68 19.20
C ALA A 200 -3.05 3.44 18.16
N ARG A 201 -2.91 4.36 17.19
CA ARG A 201 -1.87 4.31 16.17
C ARG A 201 -0.81 5.38 16.46
N SER A 202 0.45 4.96 16.59
CA SER A 202 1.58 5.89 16.68
C SER A 202 1.80 6.54 15.31
N GLY A 203 1.51 7.84 15.18
CA GLY A 203 1.69 8.59 13.93
C GLY A 203 0.59 9.61 13.61
N GLY A 204 -0.51 9.61 14.35
CA GLY A 204 -1.43 10.75 14.35
C GLY A 204 -0.83 11.86 15.21
N GLY A 205 -0.34 12.95 14.59
CA GLY A 205 -0.08 14.19 15.31
C GLY A 205 -1.29 14.52 16.19
N THR A 206 -1.02 15.03 17.39
CA THR A 206 -2.02 15.50 18.35
C THR A 206 -3.14 16.22 17.62
N ALA A 207 -4.33 15.61 17.59
CA ALA A 207 -5.53 16.33 17.21
C ALA A 207 -5.64 17.48 18.20
N VAL A 208 -5.41 18.69 17.71
CA VAL A 208 -5.74 19.92 18.43
C VAL A 208 -7.19 19.78 18.86
N GLU A 209 -7.42 19.83 20.16
CA GLU A 209 -8.76 20.01 20.72
C GLU A 209 -9.30 21.32 20.15
N ASP A 210 -10.24 21.21 19.21
CA ASP A 210 -11.10 22.33 18.83
C ASP A 210 -11.99 22.61 20.04
N SER A 211 -11.47 23.47 20.91
CA SER A 211 -12.26 24.25 21.84
C SER A 211 -12.95 25.33 21.02
N ALA A 212 -14.22 25.11 20.73
CA ALA A 212 -15.13 26.16 20.30
C ALA A 212 -16.35 26.12 21.23
N GLU A 213 -16.23 26.85 22.34
CA GLU A 213 -17.37 27.51 22.94
C GLU A 213 -18.00 28.46 21.92
N GLY A 214 -19.33 28.48 21.92
CA GLY A 214 -20.21 29.31 21.11
C GLY A 214 -21.65 28.90 21.36
#